data_AF-A0A7K4H210-F1
#
_entry.id   AF-A0A7K4H210-F1
#
_cell.length_a   1.000
_cell.length_b   1.000
_cell.length_c   1.000
_cell.angle_alpha   90.00
_cell.angle_beta   90.00
_cell.angle_gamma   90.00
#
_symmetry.space_group_name_H-M   'P 1'
#
loop_
_entity.id
_entity.type
_entity.pdbx_description
1 polymer ?
#
loop_
_entity_poly.entity_id
_entity_poly.type
_entity_poly.pdbx_seq_one_letter_code
_entity_poly.pdbx_strand_id
1 'polypeptide(L)'
;MDLEDFCFLVSKKAASNAKKENYSLDILTIITVANIVMQVIKFLYKIYGTTESTSSALNKMGPITRFALWRSVRKNLKGKKEREYLLDSLKDSFNKTNKKDIFMLVNEQIGEKND
;
A
#
# COMPACT_ATOMS: atom_id res chain seq x y z
N MET A 1 -10.04 -6.99 6.71
CA MET A 1 -8.60 -7.23 6.46
C MET A 1 -7.82 -6.26 7.33
N ASP A 2 -6.89 -6.77 8.11
CA ASP A 2 -5.93 -5.98 8.87
C ASP A 2 -4.70 -5.61 8.02
N LEU A 3 -3.80 -4.80 8.57
CA LEU A 3 -2.58 -4.38 7.88
C LEU A 3 -1.66 -5.57 7.54
N GLU A 4 -1.55 -6.55 8.43
CA GLU A 4 -0.66 -7.70 8.25
C GLU A 4 -1.07 -8.55 7.05
N ASP A 5 -2.35 -8.91 6.97
CA ASP A 5 -2.94 -9.64 5.85
C ASP A 5 -2.72 -8.90 4.52
N PHE A 6 -2.93 -7.58 4.53
CA PHE A 6 -2.75 -6.77 3.34
C PHE A 6 -1.28 -6.75 2.89
N CYS A 7 -0.34 -6.59 3.83
CA CYS A 7 1.09 -6.58 3.55
C CYS A 7 1.58 -7.94 3.04
N PHE A 8 1.09 -9.04 3.61
CA PHE A 8 1.39 -10.38 3.15
C PHE A 8 0.90 -10.61 1.72
N LEU A 9 -0.33 -10.20 1.40
CA LEU A 9 -0.91 -10.31 0.06
C LEU A 9 -0.11 -9.53 -0.99
N VAL A 10 0.26 -8.29 -0.68
CA VAL A 10 1.09 -7.45 -1.57
C VAL A 10 2.47 -8.06 -1.76
N SER A 11 3.12 -8.50 -0.68
CA SER A 11 4.46 -9.10 -0.73
C SER A 11 4.49 -10.39 -1.55
N LYS A 12 3.46 -11.24 -1.41
CA LYS A 12 3.29 -12.45 -2.22
C LYS A 12 3.10 -12.13 -3.70
N LYS A 13 2.29 -11.11 -4.03
CA LYS A 13 2.13 -10.66 -5.41
C LYS A 13 3.41 -10.05 -5.98
N ALA A 14 4.17 -9.28 -5.19
CA ALA A 14 5.42 -8.69 -5.62
C ALA A 14 6.47 -9.77 -5.93
N ALA A 15 6.61 -10.76 -5.05
CA ALA A 15 7.46 -11.93 -5.28
C ALA A 15 7.01 -12.73 -6.51
N SER A 16 5.68 -12.91 -6.69
CA SER A 16 5.14 -13.57 -7.89
C SER A 16 5.43 -12.78 -9.16
N ASN A 17 5.30 -11.45 -9.16
CA ASN A 17 5.59 -10.58 -10.29
C ASN A 17 7.08 -10.52 -10.64
N ALA A 18 7.96 -10.69 -9.64
CA ALA A 18 9.40 -10.73 -9.85
C ALA A 18 9.87 -11.95 -10.64
N LYS A 19 9.03 -13.00 -10.79
CA LYS A 19 9.09 -14.25 -11.60
C LYS A 19 10.43 -14.97 -11.87
N LYS A 20 11.60 -14.45 -11.52
CA LYS A 20 12.94 -14.97 -11.85
C LYS A 20 14.12 -14.10 -11.37
N GLU A 21 13.89 -12.89 -10.87
CA GLU A 21 14.94 -12.09 -10.23
C GLU A 21 14.79 -12.18 -8.71
N ASN A 22 15.89 -12.29 -7.97
CA ASN A 22 16.06 -12.50 -6.51
C ASN A 22 15.24 -11.59 -5.55
N TYR A 23 13.94 -11.40 -5.78
CA TYR A 23 13.05 -10.68 -4.89
C TYR A 23 12.47 -11.68 -3.89
N SER A 24 13.16 -11.81 -2.77
CA SER A 24 12.74 -12.69 -1.68
C SER A 24 11.55 -12.12 -0.94
N LEU A 25 10.61 -12.98 -0.58
CA LEU A 25 9.51 -12.68 0.33
C LEU A 25 10.07 -12.65 1.76
N ASP A 26 10.90 -11.65 2.05
CA ASP A 26 11.58 -11.49 3.33
C ASP A 26 10.84 -10.51 4.25
N ILE A 27 11.18 -10.55 5.53
CA ILE A 27 10.59 -9.69 6.57
C ILE A 27 10.78 -8.21 6.22
N LEU A 28 11.92 -7.85 5.60
CA LEU A 28 12.21 -6.48 5.18
C LEU A 28 11.23 -5.98 4.10
N THR A 29 10.86 -6.86 3.16
CA THR A 29 9.85 -6.52 2.13
C THR A 29 8.50 -6.25 2.78
N ILE A 30 8.05 -7.10 3.72
CA ILE A 30 6.78 -6.92 4.43
C ILE A 30 6.78 -5.59 5.21
N ILE A 31 7.85 -5.29 5.96
CA ILE A 31 8.01 -4.02 6.68
C ILE A 31 8.00 -2.83 5.71
N THR A 32 8.65 -2.97 4.56
CA THR A 32 8.67 -1.93 3.53
C THR A 32 7.27 -1.67 2.97
N VAL A 33 6.50 -2.72 2.70
CA VAL A 33 5.10 -2.61 2.26
C VAL A 33 4.27 -1.90 3.33
N ALA A 34 4.36 -2.32 4.59
CA ALA A 34 3.64 -1.71 5.70
C ALA A 34 3.94 -0.20 5.78
N ASN A 35 5.22 0.16 5.77
CA ASN A 35 5.65 1.57 5.78
C ASN A 35 5.09 2.37 4.60
N ILE A 36 5.07 1.80 3.39
CA ILE A 36 4.49 2.48 2.22
C ILE A 36 2.99 2.67 2.38
N VAL A 37 2.26 1.62 2.78
CA VAL A 37 0.80 1.66 2.98
C VAL A 37 0.44 2.70 4.03
N MET A 38 1.11 2.69 5.19
CA MET A 38 0.91 3.67 6.26
C MET A 38 1.17 5.10 5.79
N GLN A 39 2.28 5.35 5.08
CA GLN A 39 2.62 6.68 4.58
C GLN A 39 1.57 7.20 3.58
N VAL A 40 1.10 6.32 2.69
CA VAL A 40 0.09 6.68 1.70
C VAL A 40 -1.25 6.95 2.37
N ILE A 41 -1.70 6.11 3.30
CA ILE A 41 -2.94 6.33 4.07
C ILE A 41 -2.87 7.66 4.82
N LYS A 42 -1.79 7.92 5.57
CA LYS A 42 -1.61 9.17 6.32
C LYS A 42 -1.60 10.40 5.41
N PHE A 43 -0.95 10.29 4.25
CA PHE A 43 -0.91 11.39 3.27
C PHE A 43 -2.29 11.66 2.68
N LEU A 44 -3.01 10.63 2.25
CA LEU A 44 -4.35 10.78 1.67
C LEU A 44 -5.35 11.26 2.72
N TYR A 45 -5.28 10.76 3.95
CA TYR A 45 -6.12 11.24 5.06
C TYR A 45 -5.89 12.73 5.34
N LYS A 46 -4.64 13.20 5.31
CA LYS A 46 -4.33 14.62 5.46
C LYS A 46 -4.94 15.50 4.35
N ILE A 47 -5.15 14.94 3.15
CA ILE A 47 -5.73 15.65 2.00
C ILE A 47 -7.27 15.60 2.03
N TYR A 48 -7.84 14.43 2.29
CA TYR A 48 -9.27 14.19 2.16
C TYR A 48 -10.05 14.33 3.48
N GLY A 49 -9.37 14.35 4.62
CA GLY A 49 -9.93 14.64 5.95
C GLY A 49 -10.76 13.53 6.60
N THR A 50 -11.27 12.57 5.83
CA THR A 50 -12.12 11.49 6.36
C THR A 50 -11.67 10.10 5.92
N THR A 51 -11.98 9.08 6.74
CA THR A 51 -11.68 7.66 6.47
C THR A 51 -12.44 7.16 5.23
N GLU A 52 -13.69 7.57 5.04
CA GLU A 52 -14.51 7.24 3.87
C GLU A 52 -13.94 7.80 2.56
N SER A 53 -13.55 9.07 2.54
CA SER A 53 -12.97 9.69 1.35
C SER A 53 -11.60 9.09 1.03
N THR A 54 -10.80 8.82 2.06
CA THR A 54 -9.47 8.19 1.93
C THR A 54 -9.57 6.78 1.37
N SER A 55 -10.44 5.94 1.93
CA SER A 55 -10.68 4.58 1.43
C SER A 55 -11.25 4.58 0.01
N SER A 56 -12.15 5.51 -0.30
CA SER A 56 -12.65 5.68 -1.67
C SER A 56 -11.53 6.12 -2.65
N ALA A 57 -10.60 6.97 -2.22
CA ALA A 57 -9.48 7.42 -3.04
C ALA A 57 -8.46 6.30 -3.30
N LEU A 58 -8.22 5.45 -2.31
CA LEU A 58 -7.39 4.24 -2.43
C LEU A 58 -8.00 3.24 -3.42
N ASN A 59 -9.30 2.97 -3.30
CA ASN A 59 -9.99 2.01 -4.18
C ASN A 59 -10.13 2.52 -5.63
N LYS A 60 -10.44 3.81 -5.83
CA LYS A 60 -10.56 4.40 -7.19
C LYS A 60 -9.21 4.61 -7.88
N MET A 61 -8.11 4.60 -7.12
CA MET A 61 -6.75 4.76 -7.63
C MET A 61 -6.57 5.98 -8.55
N GLY A 62 -7.07 7.14 -8.11
CA GLY A 62 -6.99 8.41 -8.83
C GLY A 62 -5.56 8.96 -8.95
N PRO A 63 -5.35 10.08 -9.68
CA PRO A 63 -4.03 10.65 -9.91
C PRO A 63 -3.24 10.95 -8.62
N ILE A 64 -3.91 11.50 -7.61
CA ILE A 64 -3.30 11.81 -6.30
C ILE A 64 -2.83 10.52 -5.59
N THR A 65 -3.68 9.49 -5.57
CA THR A 65 -3.37 8.19 -4.98
C THR A 65 -2.18 7.53 -5.68
N ARG A 66 -2.17 7.54 -7.02
CA ARG A 66 -1.06 7.02 -7.84
C ARG A 66 0.24 7.75 -7.55
N PHE A 67 0.18 9.09 -7.47
CA PHE A 67 1.34 9.91 -7.14
C PHE A 67 1.87 9.61 -5.74
N ALA A 68 0.99 9.48 -4.74
CA ALA A 68 1.35 9.15 -3.36
C ALA A 68 2.05 7.79 -3.28
N LEU A 69 1.49 6.76 -3.91
CA LEU A 69 2.08 5.42 -3.98
C LEU A 69 3.46 5.46 -4.66
N TRP A 70 3.54 6.06 -5.84
CA TRP A 70 4.79 6.17 -6.58
C TRP A 70 5.88 6.89 -5.79
N ARG A 71 5.53 8.01 -5.13
CA ARG A 71 6.45 8.78 -4.29
C ARG A 71 6.92 7.98 -3.08
N SER A 72 6.02 7.27 -2.41
CA SER A 72 6.36 6.47 -1.22
C SER A 72 7.22 5.25 -1.60
N VAL A 73 6.88 4.52 -2.67
CA VAL A 73 7.71 3.41 -3.19
C VAL A 73 9.12 3.88 -3.57
N ARG A 74 9.24 5.03 -4.26
CA ARG A 74 10.54 5.60 -4.64
C ARG A 74 11.42 6.01 -3.45
N LYS A 75 10.81 6.42 -2.34
CA LYS A 75 11.55 6.78 -1.12
C LYS A 75 12.11 5.55 -0.39
N ASN A 76 11.38 4.44 -0.41
CA ASN A 76 11.76 3.25 0.36
C ASN A 76 12.66 2.28 -0.42
N LEU A 77 12.50 2.17 -1.74
CA LEU A 77 13.30 1.27 -2.57
C LEU A 77 14.25 2.06 -3.47
N LYS A 78 15.45 1.54 -3.74
CA LYS A 78 16.41 2.14 -4.70
C LYS A 78 16.36 1.46 -6.07
N GLY A 79 16.11 0.15 -6.14
CA GLY A 79 16.08 -0.62 -7.38
C GLY A 79 14.93 -0.24 -8.30
N LYS A 80 15.22 0.04 -9.59
CA LYS A 80 14.17 0.42 -10.56
C LYS A 80 13.13 -0.69 -10.74
N LYS A 81 13.57 -1.93 -10.94
CA LYS A 81 12.69 -3.09 -11.16
C LYS A 81 11.86 -3.42 -9.92
N GLU A 82 12.49 -3.44 -8.74
CA GLU A 82 11.83 -3.66 -7.46
C GLU A 82 10.69 -2.66 -7.22
N ARG A 83 10.93 -1.37 -7.53
CA ARG A 83 9.90 -0.34 -7.45
C ARG A 83 8.74 -0.62 -8.37
N GLU A 84 9.00 -1.06 -9.61
CA GLU A 84 7.95 -1.38 -10.59
C GLU A 84 7.10 -2.56 -10.08
N TYR A 85 7.73 -3.64 -9.66
CA TYR A 85 7.02 -4.81 -9.11
C TYR A 85 6.16 -4.45 -7.90
N LEU A 86 6.73 -3.75 -6.91
CA LEU A 86 6.00 -3.41 -5.70
C LEU A 86 4.88 -2.40 -5.98
N LEU A 87 5.13 -1.40 -6.81
CA LEU A 87 4.13 -0.41 -7.19
C LEU A 87 2.94 -1.06 -7.89
N ASP A 88 3.19 -1.99 -8.82
CA ASP A 88 2.12 -2.68 -9.53
C ASP A 88 1.37 -3.67 -8.64
N SER A 89 2.06 -4.38 -7.74
CA SER A 89 1.42 -5.23 -6.74
C SER A 89 0.56 -4.44 -5.75
N LEU A 90 1.01 -3.25 -5.32
CA LEU A 90 0.22 -2.35 -4.48
C LEU A 90 -1.04 -1.87 -5.21
N LYS A 91 -0.91 -1.37 -6.45
CA LYS A 91 -2.05 -0.93 -7.26
C LYS A 91 -3.07 -2.05 -7.44
N ASP A 92 -2.60 -3.24 -7.81
CA ASP A 92 -3.47 -4.39 -8.05
C ASP A 92 -4.18 -4.84 -6.76
N SER A 93 -3.50 -4.76 -5.62
CA SER A 93 -4.08 -5.11 -4.32
C SER A 93 -5.14 -4.10 -3.90
N PHE A 94 -4.86 -2.80 -3.94
CA PHE A 94 -5.88 -1.79 -3.63
C PHE A 94 -7.10 -1.81 -4.57
N ASN A 95 -6.90 -2.14 -5.85
CA ASN A 95 -8.02 -2.22 -6.80
C ASN A 95 -8.88 -3.47 -6.60
N LYS A 96 -8.27 -4.61 -6.20
CA LYS A 96 -8.97 -5.89 -6.03
C LYS A 96 -9.52 -6.10 -4.62
N THR A 97 -8.96 -5.44 -3.61
CA THR A 97 -9.49 -5.47 -2.26
C THR A 97 -10.80 -4.70 -2.22
N ASN A 98 -11.82 -5.29 -1.59
CA ASN A 98 -13.13 -4.66 -1.51
C ASN A 98 -13.04 -3.35 -0.70
N LYS A 99 -14.00 -2.44 -0.93
CA LYS A 99 -14.00 -1.12 -0.27
C LYS A 99 -14.10 -1.23 1.27
N LYS A 100 -14.82 -2.23 1.80
CA LYS A 100 -14.99 -2.42 3.25
C LYS A 100 -13.67 -2.77 3.93
N ASP A 101 -12.87 -3.65 3.33
CA ASP A 101 -11.56 -4.04 3.82
C ASP A 101 -10.57 -2.88 3.76
N ILE A 102 -10.59 -2.08 2.69
CA ILE A 102 -9.77 -0.85 2.61
C ILE A 102 -10.21 0.17 3.66
N PHE A 103 -11.52 0.28 3.91
CA PHE A 103 -12.02 1.16 4.96
C PHE A 103 -11.53 0.72 6.34
N MET A 104 -11.61 -0.58 6.66
CA MET A 104 -11.09 -1.10 7.93
C MET A 104 -9.59 -0.87 8.07
N LEU A 105 -8.81 -1.13 7.01
CA LEU A 105 -7.38 -0.82 6.97
C LEU A 105 -7.10 0.66 7.24
N VAL A 106 -7.82 1.58 6.58
CA VAL A 106 -7.66 3.02 6.83
C VAL A 106 -8.03 3.38 8.27
N ASN A 107 -9.13 2.82 8.78
CA ASN A 107 -9.64 3.11 10.11
C ASN A 107 -8.68 2.62 11.20
N GLU A 108 -8.09 1.44 11.04
CA GLU A 108 -7.04 0.91 11.92
C GLU A 108 -5.84 1.87 11.97
N GLN A 109 -5.34 2.29 10.80
CA GLN A 109 -4.13 3.11 10.71
C GLN A 109 -4.30 4.59 11.15
N ILE A 110 -5.54 5.08 11.20
CA ILE A 110 -5.87 6.43 11.70
C ILE A 110 -6.35 6.37 13.15
N GLY A 111 -7.04 5.31 13.55
CA GLY A 111 -7.58 5.10 14.89
C GLY A 111 -6.50 4.93 15.96
N GLU A 112 -5.35 4.34 15.62
CA GLU A 112 -4.19 4.22 16.53
C GLU A 112 -3.56 5.55 16.99
N LYS A 113 -4.05 6.71 16.53
CA LYS A 113 -3.50 8.03 16.92
C LYS A 113 -4.31 8.79 17.97
N ASN A 114 -5.41 8.24 18.46
CA ASN A 114 -6.27 8.91 19.44
C ASN A 114 -6.08 8.43 20.90
N ASP A 115 -5.05 7.61 21.17
CA ASP A 115 -4.66 7.20 22.52
C ASP A 115 -3.35 7.88 22.97
#